data_AF-A0A7X7XML4-F1
#
_entry.id   AF-A0A7X7XML4-F1
#
_cell.length_a   1.000
_cell.length_b   1.000
_cell.length_c   1.000
_cell.angle_alpha   90.00
_cell.angle_beta   90.00
_cell.angle_gamma   90.00
#
_symmetry.space_group_name_H-M   'P 1'
#
loop_
_entity.id
_entity.type
_entity.pdbx_description
1 polymer ?
#
loop_
_entity_poly.entity_id
_entity_poly.type
_entity_poly.pdbx_seq_one_letter_code
_entity_poly.pdbx_strand_id
1 'polypeptide(L)'
;MTAESISDLISSKLRRHRLAIVSTGTAFKCYRDEVTSLCDGTMTVAEFLAAGTPAVRSLVITDLEYACTPDGLATVSLGALRARVDEALEAGTAVLLASAYPKMRYPEVPGSSLLDDASTVHLPLKPSRAGEPLSCFPSWTADVKTSDWMKSLLDELGLDLISRLDEVLYESQLPPIDALNALAPNELDSLYFAGLIRPSGEAYGWASSGMLPVLKEAVASVLANSTSITSDLPTVFELLWQIERRIRAVYRQTAIDVWGDQWKEVCLASEDLKRKVLLRAGDFAYRGVKKLSVLRDPLEWLTLSELLNLRQEKAGSVGDFGIDPTLWRTFALEVLPIRNQVSHMRLTRPRDLLTLKAWANLMRKQLKATPAVKPKS
;
A
#
# COMPACT_ATOMS: atom_id res chain seq x y z
N MET A 1 3.17 -33.46 -8.27
CA MET A 1 1.74 -33.19 -8.48
C MET A 1 1.35 -33.82 -9.79
N THR A 2 0.41 -34.76 -9.77
CA THR A 2 -0.26 -35.25 -10.98
C THR A 2 -0.82 -34.04 -11.73
N ALA A 3 -0.74 -34.03 -13.06
CA ALA A 3 -1.31 -32.97 -13.88
C ALA A 3 -2.84 -33.05 -13.79
N GLU A 4 -3.40 -32.54 -12.71
CA GLU A 4 -4.82 -32.23 -12.61
C GLU A 4 -5.10 -31.24 -13.75
N SER A 5 -6.07 -31.56 -14.61
CA SER A 5 -6.41 -30.65 -15.70
C SER A 5 -6.94 -29.35 -15.09
N ILE A 6 -6.68 -28.21 -15.74
CA ILE A 6 -7.16 -26.90 -15.27
C ILE A 6 -8.68 -26.92 -15.11
N SER A 7 -9.36 -27.60 -16.05
CA SER A 7 -10.79 -27.93 -15.99
C SER A 7 -11.20 -28.61 -14.69
N ASP A 8 -10.50 -29.67 -14.27
CA ASP A 8 -10.81 -30.42 -13.04
C ASP A 8 -10.64 -29.55 -11.80
N LEU A 9 -9.54 -28.77 -11.74
CA LEU A 9 -9.24 -27.88 -10.62
C LEU A 9 -10.33 -26.81 -10.44
N ILE A 10 -10.69 -26.11 -11.52
CA ILE A 10 -11.73 -25.08 -11.51
C ILE A 10 -13.09 -25.70 -11.17
N SER A 11 -13.45 -26.81 -11.82
CA SER A 11 -14.72 -27.51 -11.59
C SER A 11 -14.84 -28.04 -10.16
N SER A 12 -13.76 -28.54 -9.58
CA SER A 12 -13.69 -28.97 -8.17
C SER A 12 -13.93 -27.80 -7.22
N LYS A 13 -13.26 -26.67 -7.47
CA LYS A 13 -13.40 -25.46 -6.67
C LYS A 13 -14.80 -24.84 -6.74
N LEU A 14 -15.38 -24.74 -7.94
CA LEU A 14 -16.74 -24.23 -8.13
C LEU A 14 -17.79 -25.15 -7.49
N ARG A 15 -17.63 -26.47 -7.57
CA ARG A 15 -18.52 -27.41 -6.87
C ARG A 15 -18.49 -27.25 -5.36
N ARG A 16 -17.31 -26.97 -4.78
CA ARG A 16 -17.12 -26.83 -3.34
C ARG A 16 -17.58 -25.48 -2.79
N HIS A 17 -17.24 -24.39 -3.47
CA HIS A 17 -17.40 -23.03 -2.94
C HIS A 17 -18.50 -22.22 -3.62
N ARG A 18 -18.95 -22.63 -4.81
CA ARG A 18 -19.94 -21.96 -5.68
C ARG A 18 -19.56 -20.55 -6.16
N LEU A 19 -18.67 -19.85 -5.45
CA LEU A 19 -18.04 -18.60 -5.86
C LEU A 19 -16.52 -18.79 -5.81
N ALA A 20 -15.86 -18.57 -6.94
CA ALA A 20 -14.41 -18.66 -7.04
C ALA A 20 -13.82 -17.56 -7.92
N ILE A 21 -12.54 -17.26 -7.76
CA ILE A 21 -11.77 -16.35 -8.63
C ILE A 21 -10.55 -17.06 -9.19
N VAL A 22 -10.26 -16.86 -10.47
CA VAL A 22 -9.14 -17.48 -11.18
C VAL A 22 -8.35 -16.43 -11.97
N SER A 23 -7.03 -16.64 -12.05
CA SER A 23 -6.14 -15.73 -12.76
C SER A 23 -6.21 -15.93 -14.27
N THR A 24 -6.46 -14.84 -15.00
CA THR A 24 -6.38 -14.75 -16.46
C THR A 24 -5.40 -13.65 -16.91
N GLY A 25 -4.47 -13.30 -16.01
CA GLY A 25 -3.41 -12.29 -16.20
C GLY A 25 -2.22 -12.82 -17.00
N THR A 26 -1.16 -12.03 -17.06
CA THR A 26 0.00 -12.21 -17.94
C THR A 26 0.63 -13.60 -17.83
N ALA A 27 0.74 -14.16 -16.62
CA ALA A 27 1.26 -15.52 -16.41
C ALA A 27 0.37 -16.61 -17.06
N PHE A 28 -0.95 -16.44 -17.02
CA PHE A 28 -1.95 -17.48 -17.32
C PHE A 28 -2.88 -17.12 -18.48
N LYS A 29 -2.58 -16.05 -19.21
CA LYS A 29 -3.35 -15.53 -20.35
C LYS A 29 -3.69 -16.60 -21.39
N CYS A 30 -2.80 -17.57 -21.62
CA CYS A 30 -3.03 -18.68 -22.53
C CYS A 30 -4.24 -19.56 -22.18
N TYR A 31 -4.72 -19.51 -20.94
CA TYR A 31 -5.87 -20.29 -20.46
C TYR A 31 -7.19 -19.52 -20.50
N ARG A 32 -7.22 -18.27 -20.96
CA ARG A 32 -8.44 -17.45 -20.92
C ARG A 32 -9.62 -18.11 -21.64
N ASP A 33 -9.39 -18.60 -22.86
CA ASP A 33 -10.44 -19.24 -23.67
C ASP A 33 -10.89 -20.58 -23.07
N GLU A 34 -9.95 -21.35 -22.48
CA GLU A 34 -10.27 -22.58 -21.77
C GLU A 34 -11.15 -22.26 -20.56
N VAL A 35 -10.73 -21.32 -19.71
CA VAL A 35 -11.48 -20.87 -18.52
C VAL A 35 -12.89 -20.41 -18.85
N THR A 36 -13.07 -19.64 -19.92
CA THR A 36 -14.40 -19.14 -20.30
C THR A 36 -15.30 -20.26 -20.83
N SER A 37 -14.73 -21.23 -21.56
CA SER A 37 -15.46 -22.38 -22.08
C SER A 37 -15.91 -23.41 -21.02
N LEU A 38 -15.38 -23.33 -19.79
CA LEU A 38 -15.74 -24.24 -18.70
C LEU A 38 -17.09 -23.94 -18.04
N CYS A 39 -17.63 -22.73 -18.26
CA CYS A 39 -18.92 -22.32 -17.72
C CYS A 39 -20.01 -22.33 -18.79
N ASP A 40 -21.26 -22.57 -18.38
CA ASP A 40 -22.41 -22.60 -19.28
C ASP A 40 -22.71 -21.22 -19.91
N GLY A 41 -22.32 -20.14 -19.24
CA GLY A 41 -22.44 -18.77 -19.72
C GLY A 41 -21.19 -17.93 -19.43
N THR A 42 -20.96 -16.92 -20.25
CA THR A 42 -19.90 -15.90 -20.09
C THR A 42 -20.54 -14.52 -20.19
N MET A 43 -20.20 -13.63 -19.26
CA MET A 43 -20.63 -12.23 -19.28
C MET A 43 -19.50 -11.33 -18.78
N THR A 44 -19.40 -10.12 -19.31
CA THR A 44 -18.58 -9.07 -18.69
C THR A 44 -19.27 -8.53 -17.43
N VAL A 45 -18.51 -7.87 -16.54
CA VAL A 45 -19.11 -7.18 -15.37
C VAL A 45 -20.22 -6.21 -15.79
N ALA A 46 -20.02 -5.45 -16.87
CA ALA A 46 -20.99 -4.47 -17.35
C ALA A 46 -22.29 -5.14 -17.83
N GLU A 47 -22.18 -6.23 -18.61
CA GLU A 47 -23.35 -6.99 -19.07
C GLU A 47 -24.10 -7.63 -17.91
N PHE A 48 -23.37 -8.19 -16.93
CA PHE A 48 -23.97 -8.87 -15.78
C PHE A 48 -24.72 -7.91 -14.85
N LEU A 49 -24.22 -6.68 -14.71
CA LEU A 49 -24.90 -5.60 -13.97
C LEU A 49 -26.13 -5.05 -14.72
N ALA A 50 -26.08 -5.02 -16.06
CA ALA A 50 -27.16 -4.46 -16.88
C ALA A 50 -28.30 -5.45 -17.15
N ALA A 51 -28.01 -6.74 -17.24
CA ALA A 51 -28.96 -7.80 -17.54
C ALA A 51 -29.53 -8.46 -16.27
N GLY A 52 -30.59 -9.26 -16.42
CA GLY A 52 -31.08 -10.16 -15.37
C GLY A 52 -30.16 -11.37 -15.18
N THR A 53 -30.33 -12.10 -14.07
CA THR A 53 -29.53 -13.31 -13.78
C THR A 53 -29.82 -14.39 -14.84
N PRO A 54 -28.80 -14.85 -15.60
CA PRO A 54 -29.02 -15.88 -16.61
C PRO A 54 -29.40 -17.21 -15.97
N ALA A 55 -30.31 -17.96 -16.61
CA ALA A 55 -30.74 -19.28 -16.15
C ALA A 55 -29.72 -20.37 -16.54
N VAL A 56 -28.51 -20.30 -15.98
CA VAL A 56 -27.39 -21.21 -16.22
C VAL A 56 -26.89 -21.85 -14.93
N ARG A 57 -26.26 -23.03 -15.00
CA ARG A 57 -25.71 -23.69 -13.80
C ARG A 57 -24.38 -23.08 -13.39
N SER A 58 -23.59 -22.62 -14.34
CA SER A 58 -22.33 -21.92 -14.09
C SER A 58 -22.17 -20.70 -14.99
N LEU A 59 -21.63 -19.62 -14.42
CA LEU A 59 -21.39 -18.36 -15.10
C LEU A 59 -19.96 -17.91 -14.83
N VAL A 60 -19.22 -17.56 -15.88
CA VAL A 60 -17.97 -16.82 -15.73
C VAL A 60 -18.23 -15.32 -15.94
N ILE A 61 -17.68 -14.50 -15.04
CA ILE A 61 -17.71 -13.05 -15.12
C ILE A 61 -16.31 -12.54 -15.45
N THR A 62 -16.16 -11.80 -16.54
CA THR A 62 -14.87 -11.27 -17.03
C THR A 62 -14.81 -9.74 -16.91
N ASP A 63 -13.64 -9.16 -17.22
CA ASP A 63 -13.38 -7.72 -17.22
C ASP A 63 -13.57 -7.05 -15.85
N LEU A 64 -13.29 -7.79 -14.76
CA LEU A 64 -13.32 -7.23 -13.42
C LEU A 64 -12.37 -6.03 -13.28
N GLU A 65 -11.22 -6.06 -13.97
CA GLU A 65 -10.17 -5.03 -13.94
C GLU A 65 -10.71 -3.63 -14.26
N TYR A 66 -11.80 -3.55 -15.05
CA TYR A 66 -12.42 -2.28 -15.38
C TYR A 66 -12.79 -1.50 -14.12
N ALA A 67 -13.22 -2.16 -13.04
CA ALA A 67 -13.54 -1.55 -11.75
C ALA A 67 -12.36 -0.82 -11.09
N CYS A 68 -11.12 -1.08 -11.52
CA CYS A 68 -9.91 -0.40 -11.03
C CYS A 68 -9.47 0.77 -11.91
N THR A 69 -10.16 1.05 -13.02
CA THR A 69 -9.88 2.19 -13.89
C THR A 69 -10.60 3.45 -13.39
N PRO A 70 -10.12 4.67 -13.72
CA PRO A 70 -10.82 5.90 -13.34
C PRO A 70 -12.29 5.93 -13.77
N ASP A 71 -12.58 5.46 -14.99
CA ASP A 71 -13.95 5.42 -15.52
C ASP A 71 -14.78 4.33 -14.83
N GLY A 72 -14.19 3.15 -14.59
CA GLY A 72 -14.85 2.07 -13.89
C GLY A 72 -15.13 2.36 -12.42
N LEU A 73 -14.25 3.08 -11.72
CA LEU A 73 -14.51 3.54 -10.34
C LEU A 73 -15.75 4.43 -10.24
N ALA A 74 -16.09 5.14 -11.32
CA ALA A 74 -17.28 6.00 -11.38
C ALA A 74 -18.56 5.24 -11.81
N THR A 75 -18.42 4.10 -12.49
CA THR A 75 -19.55 3.44 -13.19
C THR A 75 -19.84 2.02 -12.69
N VAL A 76 -18.84 1.31 -12.20
CA VAL A 76 -18.96 -0.05 -11.66
C VAL A 76 -18.88 -0.02 -10.15
N SER A 77 -19.98 -0.39 -9.51
CA SER A 77 -20.01 -0.61 -8.07
C SER A 77 -19.76 -2.08 -7.77
N LEU A 78 -18.62 -2.39 -7.13
CA LEU A 78 -18.33 -3.74 -6.62
C LEU A 78 -19.39 -4.20 -5.59
N GLY A 79 -20.03 -3.28 -4.87
CA GLY A 79 -21.16 -3.58 -3.99
C GLY A 79 -22.41 -4.01 -4.76
N ALA A 80 -22.71 -3.37 -5.90
CA ALA A 80 -23.81 -3.78 -6.77
C ALA A 80 -23.50 -5.14 -7.43
N LEU A 81 -22.24 -5.35 -7.85
CA LEU A 81 -21.79 -6.63 -8.40
C LEU A 81 -21.98 -7.76 -7.38
N ARG A 82 -21.60 -7.52 -6.12
CA ARG A 82 -21.84 -8.46 -5.02
C ARG A 82 -23.31 -8.86 -4.91
N ALA A 83 -24.22 -7.89 -4.82
CA ALA A 83 -25.65 -8.16 -4.68
C ALA A 83 -26.20 -9.03 -5.84
N ARG A 84 -25.78 -8.73 -7.07
CA ARG A 84 -26.17 -9.50 -8.26
C ARG A 84 -25.57 -10.91 -8.26
N VAL A 85 -24.34 -11.07 -7.78
CA VAL A 85 -23.73 -12.39 -7.60
C VAL A 85 -24.47 -13.18 -6.53
N ASP A 86 -24.83 -12.56 -5.40
CA ASP A 86 -25.59 -13.21 -4.33
C ASP A 86 -26.95 -13.71 -4.86
N GLU A 87 -27.67 -12.92 -5.65
CA GLU A 87 -28.90 -13.35 -6.34
C GLU A 87 -28.68 -14.56 -7.26
N ALA A 88 -27.56 -14.61 -7.99
CA ALA A 88 -27.21 -15.74 -8.84
C ALA A 88 -26.88 -17.01 -8.03
N LEU A 89 -26.17 -16.84 -6.91
CA LEU A 89 -25.87 -17.92 -5.98
C LEU A 89 -27.15 -18.44 -5.30
N GLU A 90 -28.12 -17.58 -4.97
CA GLU A 90 -29.41 -18.00 -4.44
C GLU A 90 -30.25 -18.75 -5.49
N ALA A 91 -30.17 -18.33 -6.75
CA ALA A 91 -30.83 -19.00 -7.88
C ALA A 91 -30.19 -20.35 -8.29
N GLY A 92 -29.12 -20.77 -7.61
CA GLY A 92 -28.46 -22.06 -7.87
C GLY A 92 -27.31 -22.00 -8.88
N THR A 93 -27.01 -20.84 -9.44
CA THR A 93 -25.86 -20.64 -10.35
C THR A 93 -24.55 -20.65 -9.54
N ALA A 94 -23.49 -21.26 -10.08
CA ALA A 94 -22.12 -21.12 -9.59
C ALA A 94 -21.41 -20.02 -10.38
N VAL A 95 -20.63 -19.17 -9.72
CA VAL A 95 -19.99 -18.00 -10.32
C VAL A 95 -18.47 -18.13 -10.26
N LEU A 96 -17.83 -18.00 -11.42
CA LEU A 96 -16.38 -17.89 -11.58
C LEU A 96 -16.01 -16.46 -11.97
N LEU A 97 -15.22 -15.78 -11.15
CA LEU A 97 -14.64 -14.50 -11.49
C LEU A 97 -13.33 -14.75 -12.22
N ALA A 98 -13.21 -14.30 -13.46
CA ALA A 98 -11.98 -14.35 -14.23
C ALA A 98 -11.30 -12.97 -14.19
N SER A 99 -10.09 -12.93 -13.64
CA SER A 99 -9.40 -11.66 -13.44
C SER A 99 -7.88 -11.76 -13.66
N ALA A 100 -7.30 -10.75 -14.30
CA ALA A 100 -5.86 -10.52 -14.32
C ALA A 100 -5.32 -9.97 -13.00
N TYR A 101 -6.15 -9.29 -12.21
CA TYR A 101 -5.71 -8.62 -10.98
C TYR A 101 -5.95 -9.51 -9.76
N PRO A 102 -5.00 -9.58 -8.82
CA PRO A 102 -5.27 -10.24 -7.55
C PRO A 102 -6.30 -9.44 -6.74
N LYS A 103 -7.00 -10.10 -5.83
CA LYS A 103 -8.04 -9.50 -4.98
C LYS A 103 -7.59 -8.21 -4.28
N MET A 104 -6.36 -8.19 -3.78
CA MET A 104 -5.78 -7.06 -3.04
C MET A 104 -5.66 -5.78 -3.87
N ARG A 105 -5.65 -5.88 -5.21
CA ARG A 105 -5.57 -4.68 -6.07
C ARG A 105 -6.89 -3.93 -6.16
N TYR A 106 -8.01 -4.60 -5.92
CA TYR A 106 -9.31 -3.98 -6.03
C TYR A 106 -9.55 -3.01 -4.87
N PRO A 107 -10.25 -1.89 -5.12
CA PRO A 107 -10.57 -0.93 -4.07
C PRO A 107 -11.39 -1.58 -2.96
N GLU A 108 -11.09 -1.22 -1.71
CA GLU A 108 -11.86 -1.67 -0.56
C GLU A 108 -13.31 -1.18 -0.66
N VAL A 109 -14.26 -2.08 -0.43
CA VAL A 109 -15.69 -1.77 -0.37
C VAL A 109 -16.13 -1.76 1.09
N PRO A 110 -16.75 -0.69 1.61
CA PRO A 110 -17.25 -0.66 2.97
C PRO A 110 -18.20 -1.84 3.24
N GLY A 111 -17.89 -2.66 4.25
CA GLY A 111 -18.68 -3.83 4.61
C GLY A 111 -18.03 -5.14 4.18
N SER A 112 -18.79 -6.03 3.55
CA SER A 112 -18.32 -7.34 3.09
C SER A 112 -17.97 -7.28 1.59
N SER A 113 -16.79 -7.79 1.21
CA SER A 113 -16.28 -7.76 -0.16
C SER A 113 -16.58 -9.05 -0.91
N LEU A 114 -17.13 -8.94 -2.12
CA LEU A 114 -17.34 -10.08 -3.04
C LEU A 114 -16.05 -10.89 -3.26
N LEU A 115 -14.93 -10.17 -3.37
CA LEU A 115 -13.64 -10.78 -3.65
C LEU A 115 -13.10 -11.56 -2.45
N ASP A 116 -13.40 -11.11 -1.23
CA ASP A 116 -13.01 -11.82 -0.01
C ASP A 116 -13.82 -13.11 0.16
N ASP A 117 -15.08 -13.11 -0.26
CA ASP A 117 -15.96 -14.28 -0.22
C ASP A 117 -15.61 -15.34 -1.28
N ALA A 118 -15.01 -14.93 -2.40
CA ALA A 118 -14.64 -15.84 -3.48
C ALA A 118 -13.46 -16.75 -3.09
N SER A 119 -13.55 -18.07 -3.33
CA SER A 119 -12.36 -18.93 -3.19
C SER A 119 -11.36 -18.65 -4.31
N THR A 120 -10.09 -18.42 -3.97
CA THR A 120 -9.01 -18.32 -4.97
C THR A 120 -8.73 -19.69 -5.60
N VAL A 121 -8.58 -19.70 -6.93
CA VAL A 121 -8.10 -20.84 -7.72
C VAL A 121 -6.68 -20.52 -8.20
N HIS A 122 -5.70 -21.28 -7.71
CA HIS A 122 -4.31 -21.11 -8.12
C HIS A 122 -3.98 -22.06 -9.26
N LEU A 123 -3.72 -21.49 -10.44
CA LEU A 123 -3.37 -22.26 -11.62
C LEU A 123 -1.94 -22.82 -11.52
N PRO A 124 -1.69 -24.02 -12.06
CA PRO A 124 -0.37 -24.65 -11.98
C PRO A 124 0.65 -23.94 -12.87
N LEU A 125 1.87 -23.80 -12.37
CA LEU A 125 3.03 -23.40 -13.16
C LEU A 125 3.65 -24.61 -13.86
N LYS A 126 4.33 -24.35 -14.98
CA LYS A 126 5.16 -25.35 -15.66
C LYS A 126 6.43 -25.63 -14.86
N PRO A 127 7.04 -26.82 -14.98
CA PRO A 127 8.39 -27.06 -14.47
C PRO A 127 9.37 -26.05 -15.05
N SER A 128 10.12 -25.36 -14.18
CA SER A 128 11.15 -24.41 -14.62
C SER A 128 12.33 -25.13 -15.27
N ARG A 129 12.79 -24.64 -16.41
CA ARG A 129 14.02 -25.07 -17.07
C ARG A 129 15.23 -24.38 -16.45
N ALA A 130 16.35 -25.09 -16.38
CA ALA A 130 17.60 -24.56 -15.84
C ALA A 130 18.08 -23.36 -16.67
N GLY A 131 18.44 -22.25 -16.02
CA GLY A 131 18.90 -21.03 -16.69
C GLY A 131 17.79 -20.16 -17.30
N GLU A 132 16.54 -20.62 -17.30
CA GLU A 132 15.40 -19.89 -17.88
C GLU A 132 14.32 -19.64 -16.82
N PRO A 133 14.45 -18.61 -15.96
CA PRO A 133 13.55 -18.42 -14.83
C PRO A 133 12.08 -18.25 -15.24
N LEU A 134 11.82 -17.59 -16.37
CA LEU A 134 10.45 -17.34 -16.86
C LEU A 134 9.79 -18.56 -17.52
N SER A 135 10.53 -19.63 -17.80
CA SER A 135 10.00 -20.84 -18.46
C SER A 135 8.91 -21.57 -17.64
N CYS A 136 8.80 -21.27 -16.35
CA CYS A 136 7.74 -21.80 -15.49
C CYS A 136 6.36 -21.18 -15.79
N PHE A 137 6.29 -20.01 -16.43
CA PHE A 137 5.03 -19.36 -16.72
C PHE A 137 4.36 -19.96 -17.96
N PRO A 138 3.08 -20.35 -17.87
CA PRO A 138 2.37 -20.95 -18.99
C PRO A 138 2.34 -20.09 -20.26
N SER A 139 2.14 -18.78 -20.10
CA SER A 139 2.00 -17.83 -21.22
C SER A 139 3.32 -17.17 -21.62
N TRP A 140 4.45 -17.53 -21.00
CA TRP A 140 5.75 -16.99 -21.39
C TRP A 140 6.23 -17.59 -22.70
N THR A 141 6.72 -16.72 -23.58
CA THR A 141 7.28 -17.07 -24.88
C THR A 141 8.55 -16.24 -25.12
N ALA A 142 9.57 -16.85 -25.75
CA ALA A 142 10.91 -16.25 -25.87
C ALA A 142 11.01 -15.11 -26.90
N ASP A 143 9.95 -14.87 -27.67
CA ASP A 143 9.81 -13.77 -28.63
C ASP A 143 9.47 -12.42 -27.97
N VAL A 144 8.99 -12.43 -26.72
CA VAL A 144 8.68 -11.22 -25.96
C VAL A 144 9.90 -10.80 -25.14
N LYS A 145 10.17 -9.49 -25.07
CA LYS A 145 11.23 -8.96 -24.19
C LYS A 145 10.86 -9.24 -22.73
N THR A 146 11.82 -9.81 -21.99
CA THR A 146 11.69 -10.09 -20.55
C THR A 146 11.22 -8.87 -19.76
N SER A 147 11.77 -7.68 -20.04
CA SER A 147 11.37 -6.43 -19.37
C SER A 147 9.89 -6.11 -19.55
N ASP A 148 9.37 -6.26 -20.77
CA ASP A 148 8.01 -5.83 -21.13
C ASP A 148 6.98 -6.83 -20.59
N TRP A 149 7.33 -8.11 -20.63
CA TRP A 149 6.51 -9.17 -20.05
C TRP A 149 6.45 -9.07 -18.53
N MET A 150 7.59 -8.91 -17.86
CA MET A 150 7.64 -8.72 -16.41
C MET A 150 6.95 -7.44 -15.97
N LYS A 151 7.08 -6.35 -16.74
CA LYS A 151 6.33 -5.13 -16.50
C LYS A 151 4.83 -5.40 -16.55
N SER A 152 4.33 -6.10 -17.57
CA SER A 152 2.91 -6.43 -17.69
C SER A 152 2.40 -7.25 -16.50
N LEU A 153 3.19 -8.25 -16.07
CA LEU A 153 2.88 -9.06 -14.89
C LEU A 153 2.90 -8.25 -13.59
N LEU A 154 3.88 -7.35 -13.41
CA LEU A 154 3.97 -6.52 -12.21
C LEU A 154 2.88 -5.45 -12.18
N ASP A 155 2.58 -4.85 -13.33
CA ASP A 155 1.51 -3.87 -13.48
C ASP A 155 0.18 -4.47 -13.02
N GLU A 156 -0.08 -5.78 -13.23
CA GLU A 156 -1.26 -6.53 -12.76
C GLU A 156 -1.39 -6.57 -11.22
N LEU A 157 -0.29 -6.54 -10.47
CA LEU A 157 -0.29 -6.59 -9.00
C LEU A 157 -0.80 -5.31 -8.34
N GLY A 158 -0.58 -4.16 -9.01
CA GLY A 158 -0.82 -2.84 -8.44
C GLY A 158 0.33 -2.34 -7.56
N LEU A 159 0.41 -1.01 -7.40
CA LEU A 159 1.54 -0.35 -6.74
C LEU A 159 1.67 -0.70 -5.25
N ASP A 160 0.57 -0.98 -4.57
CA ASP A 160 0.59 -1.31 -3.16
C ASP A 160 1.39 -2.61 -2.92
N LEU A 161 1.15 -3.66 -3.71
CA LEU A 161 1.91 -4.91 -3.62
C LEU A 161 3.33 -4.78 -4.18
N ILE A 162 3.55 -3.95 -5.21
CA ILE A 162 4.91 -3.65 -5.70
C ILE A 162 5.74 -2.95 -4.61
N SER A 163 5.15 -2.05 -3.83
CA SER A 163 5.84 -1.40 -2.70
C SER A 163 6.29 -2.39 -1.63
N ARG A 164 5.50 -3.45 -1.40
CA ARG A 164 5.86 -4.55 -0.49
C ARG A 164 6.98 -5.40 -1.08
N LEU A 165 6.94 -5.68 -2.38
CA LEU A 165 8.02 -6.39 -3.07
C LEU A 165 9.34 -5.61 -3.02
N ASP A 166 9.31 -4.28 -3.17
CA ASP A 166 10.51 -3.44 -3.01
C ASP A 166 11.16 -3.64 -1.64
N GLU A 167 10.35 -3.59 -0.57
CA GLU A 167 10.83 -3.84 0.79
C GLU A 167 11.44 -5.23 0.92
N VAL A 168 10.74 -6.28 0.47
CA VAL A 168 11.21 -7.68 0.55
C VAL A 168 12.51 -7.88 -0.22
N LEU A 169 12.65 -7.26 -1.39
CA LEU A 169 13.76 -7.50 -2.31
C LEU A 169 15.00 -6.66 -2.02
N TYR A 170 14.83 -5.43 -1.49
CA TYR A 170 15.91 -4.46 -1.35
C TYR A 170 16.18 -4.02 0.08
N GLU A 171 15.17 -3.99 0.95
CA GLU A 171 15.32 -3.37 2.27
C GLU A 171 15.31 -4.35 3.44
N SER A 172 14.71 -5.51 3.25
CA SER A 172 14.64 -6.54 4.27
C SER A 172 16.04 -7.00 4.68
N GLN A 173 16.28 -7.07 5.99
CA GLN A 173 17.49 -7.64 6.57
C GLN A 173 17.41 -9.18 6.66
N LEU A 174 16.26 -9.76 6.33
CA LEU A 174 16.04 -11.20 6.34
C LEU A 174 16.54 -11.84 5.04
N PRO A 175 16.93 -13.12 5.06
CA PRO A 175 17.15 -13.89 3.84
C PRO A 175 15.94 -13.80 2.89
N PRO A 176 16.11 -13.84 1.55
CA PRO A 176 15.03 -13.59 0.60
C PRO A 176 13.77 -14.47 0.78
N ILE A 177 13.95 -15.71 1.23
CA ILE A 177 12.84 -16.63 1.47
C ILE A 177 12.08 -16.28 2.75
N ASP A 178 12.79 -15.89 3.82
CA ASP A 178 12.20 -15.49 5.09
C ASP A 178 11.51 -14.13 4.94
N ALA A 179 12.11 -13.22 4.17
CA ALA A 179 11.50 -11.94 3.81
C ALA A 179 10.19 -12.12 3.03
N LEU A 180 10.14 -13.06 2.07
CA LEU A 180 8.91 -13.41 1.37
C LEU A 180 7.84 -13.94 2.33
N ASN A 181 8.20 -14.89 3.20
CA ASN A 181 7.26 -15.51 4.12
C ASN A 181 6.85 -14.63 5.31
N ALA A 182 7.47 -13.46 5.46
CA ALA A 182 7.05 -12.43 6.41
C ALA A 182 5.91 -11.54 5.88
N LEU A 183 5.55 -11.65 4.60
CA LEU A 183 4.40 -10.98 4.02
C LEU A 183 3.08 -11.48 4.62
N ALA A 184 2.06 -10.63 4.60
CA ALA A 184 0.73 -10.96 5.06
C ALA A 184 0.08 -12.03 4.17
N PRO A 185 -0.89 -12.82 4.69
CA PRO A 185 -1.52 -13.91 3.92
C PRO A 185 -2.16 -13.48 2.59
N ASN A 186 -2.76 -12.29 2.55
CA ASN A 186 -3.35 -11.71 1.33
C ASN A 186 -2.29 -11.27 0.31
N GLU A 187 -1.14 -10.78 0.77
CA GLU A 187 0.01 -10.44 -0.09
C GLU A 187 0.58 -11.72 -0.72
N LEU A 188 0.74 -12.79 0.07
CA LEU A 188 1.18 -14.11 -0.40
C LEU A 188 0.16 -14.73 -1.37
N ASP A 189 -1.14 -14.69 -1.06
CA ASP A 189 -2.21 -15.17 -1.95
C ASP A 189 -2.16 -14.44 -3.31
N SER A 190 -1.94 -13.13 -3.29
CA SER A 190 -1.86 -12.29 -4.48
C SER A 190 -0.64 -12.62 -5.35
N LEU A 191 0.53 -12.82 -4.73
CA LEU A 191 1.74 -13.24 -5.44
C LEU A 191 1.59 -14.66 -6.02
N TYR A 192 0.91 -15.56 -5.30
CA TYR A 192 0.66 -16.91 -5.79
C TYR A 192 -0.37 -16.90 -6.93
N PHE A 193 -1.42 -16.08 -6.83
CA PHE A 193 -2.40 -15.84 -7.88
C PHE A 193 -1.76 -15.33 -9.18
N ALA A 194 -0.75 -14.47 -9.08
CA ALA A 194 0.04 -14.01 -10.23
C ALA A 194 1.11 -15.02 -10.70
N GLY A 195 1.31 -16.12 -9.97
CA GLY A 195 2.29 -17.15 -10.29
C GLY A 195 3.74 -16.78 -9.96
N LEU A 196 3.99 -15.72 -9.20
CA LEU A 196 5.36 -15.31 -8.81
C LEU A 196 5.96 -16.19 -7.72
N ILE A 197 5.10 -16.84 -6.93
CA ILE A 197 5.49 -17.76 -5.87
C ILE A 197 4.67 -19.06 -5.98
N ARG A 198 5.09 -20.09 -5.24
CA ARG A 198 4.43 -21.38 -5.16
C ARG A 198 4.61 -22.01 -3.77
N PRO A 199 3.70 -22.89 -3.34
CA PRO A 199 3.86 -23.65 -2.11
C PRO A 199 5.14 -24.50 -2.13
N SER A 200 5.86 -24.53 -1.01
CA SER A 200 7.09 -25.27 -0.79
C SER A 200 7.11 -25.80 0.65
N GLY A 201 6.41 -26.92 0.88
CA GLY A 201 6.17 -27.43 2.24
C GLY A 201 5.12 -26.57 2.94
N GLU A 202 5.44 -26.09 4.15
CA GLU A 202 4.57 -25.20 4.94
C GLU A 202 4.74 -23.72 4.60
N ALA A 203 5.68 -23.38 3.72
CA ALA A 203 6.02 -22.02 3.33
C ALA A 203 5.83 -21.80 1.82
N TYR A 204 6.07 -20.57 1.37
CA TYR A 204 6.15 -20.24 -0.05
C TYR A 204 7.59 -20.10 -0.52
N GLY A 205 7.83 -20.46 -1.77
CA GLY A 205 9.06 -20.19 -2.49
C GLY A 205 8.81 -19.49 -3.82
N TRP A 206 9.84 -18.85 -4.35
CA TRP A 206 9.78 -18.23 -5.68
C TRP A 206 9.44 -19.27 -6.75
N ALA A 207 8.75 -18.83 -7.80
CA ALA A 207 8.26 -19.67 -8.89
C ALA A 207 9.34 -20.56 -9.53
N SER A 208 10.56 -20.03 -9.67
CA SER A 208 11.71 -20.75 -10.23
C SER A 208 13.02 -20.38 -9.53
N SER A 209 14.04 -21.24 -9.70
CA SER A 209 15.43 -20.85 -9.44
C SER A 209 15.83 -19.71 -10.39
N GLY A 210 16.48 -18.67 -9.86
CA GLY A 210 16.91 -17.52 -10.66
C GLY A 210 15.82 -16.47 -10.92
N MET A 211 14.63 -16.60 -10.33
CA MET A 211 13.57 -15.57 -10.45
C MET A 211 13.97 -14.24 -9.79
N LEU A 212 14.70 -14.30 -8.66
CA LEU A 212 15.01 -13.13 -7.84
C LEU A 212 15.75 -12.00 -8.60
N PRO A 213 16.85 -12.25 -9.34
CA PRO A 213 17.52 -11.20 -10.11
C PRO A 213 16.60 -10.53 -11.13
N VAL A 214 15.81 -11.33 -11.87
CA VAL A 214 14.86 -10.83 -12.88
C VAL A 214 13.77 -9.98 -12.23
N LEU A 215 13.23 -10.44 -11.11
CA LEU A 215 12.20 -9.72 -10.38
C LEU A 215 12.72 -8.40 -9.80
N LYS A 216 13.95 -8.39 -9.25
CA LYS A 216 14.61 -7.17 -8.76
C LYS A 216 14.72 -6.12 -9.86
N GLU A 217 15.30 -6.48 -11.00
CA GLU A 217 15.44 -5.57 -12.13
C GLU A 217 14.09 -5.03 -12.63
N ALA A 218 13.09 -5.91 -12.74
CA ALA A 218 11.75 -5.53 -13.17
C ALA A 218 11.06 -4.58 -12.18
N VAL A 219 11.11 -4.87 -10.88
CA VAL A 219 10.54 -4.00 -9.83
C VAL A 219 11.24 -2.64 -9.83
N ALA A 220 12.57 -2.59 -9.88
CA ALA A 220 13.31 -1.33 -9.96
C ALA A 220 12.90 -0.50 -11.18
N SER A 221 12.71 -1.15 -12.35
CA SER A 221 12.28 -0.48 -13.57
C SER A 221 10.85 0.06 -13.47
N VAL A 222 9.90 -0.73 -12.94
CA VAL A 222 8.51 -0.30 -12.76
C VAL A 222 8.43 0.88 -11.80
N LEU A 223 9.14 0.82 -10.67
CA LEU A 223 9.17 1.90 -9.68
C LEU A 223 9.81 3.17 -10.22
N ALA A 224 10.92 3.06 -10.97
CA ALA A 224 11.60 4.22 -11.55
C ALA A 224 10.74 4.95 -12.61
N ASN A 225 9.82 4.24 -13.26
CA ASN A 225 8.96 4.79 -14.31
C ASN A 225 7.53 5.09 -13.86
N SER A 226 7.17 4.75 -12.62
CA SER A 226 5.84 5.01 -12.09
C SER A 226 5.68 6.48 -11.74
N THR A 227 4.58 7.08 -12.20
CA THR A 227 4.13 8.42 -11.81
C THR A 227 2.89 8.39 -10.91
N SER A 228 2.35 7.19 -10.67
CA SER A 228 1.17 6.97 -9.84
C SER A 228 1.55 6.80 -8.37
N ILE A 229 0.60 7.09 -7.49
CA ILE A 229 0.76 6.98 -6.04
C ILE A 229 0.12 5.69 -5.51
N THR A 230 0.58 5.21 -4.36
CA THR A 230 -0.10 4.16 -3.59
C THR A 230 -1.45 4.66 -3.07
N SER A 231 -2.41 3.75 -2.93
CA SER A 231 -3.79 4.08 -2.55
C SER A 231 -3.87 4.81 -1.19
N ASP A 232 -2.98 4.46 -0.27
CA ASP A 232 -2.90 5.02 1.08
C ASP A 232 -2.21 6.40 1.18
N LEU A 233 -1.50 6.85 0.15
CA LEU A 233 -0.65 8.04 0.24
C LEU A 233 -1.40 9.32 0.68
N PRO A 234 -2.62 9.62 0.17
CA PRO A 234 -3.36 10.80 0.62
C PRO A 234 -3.62 10.78 2.14
N THR A 235 -4.03 9.63 2.67
CA THR A 235 -4.28 9.45 4.11
C THR A 235 -3.00 9.53 4.92
N VAL A 236 -1.90 8.94 4.43
CA VAL A 236 -0.58 9.04 5.05
C VAL A 236 -0.14 10.51 5.15
N PHE A 237 -0.28 11.28 4.07
CA PHE A 237 0.05 12.70 4.05
C PHE A 237 -0.81 13.50 5.03
N GLU A 238 -2.12 13.24 5.08
CA GLU A 238 -3.03 13.89 6.02
C GLU A 238 -2.63 13.60 7.48
N LEU A 239 -2.33 12.34 7.81
CA LEU A 239 -1.92 11.95 9.17
C LEU A 239 -0.58 12.59 9.57
N LEU A 240 0.40 12.60 8.68
CA LEU A 240 1.67 13.30 8.89
C LEU A 240 1.43 14.80 9.14
N TRP A 241 0.59 15.44 8.31
CA TRP A 241 0.20 16.83 8.48
C TRP A 241 -0.43 17.08 9.85
N GLN A 242 -1.42 16.27 10.24
CA GLN A 242 -2.08 16.39 11.54
C GLN A 242 -1.09 16.25 12.70
N ILE A 243 -0.21 15.24 12.65
CA ILE A 243 0.81 14.99 13.67
C ILE A 243 1.75 16.18 13.79
N GLU A 244 2.36 16.63 12.69
CA GLU A 244 3.33 17.73 12.74
C GLU A 244 2.68 19.04 13.19
N ARG A 245 1.49 19.36 12.67
CA ARG A 245 0.73 20.58 13.04
C ARG A 245 0.37 20.56 14.52
N ARG A 246 0.03 19.40 15.08
CA ARG A 246 -0.27 19.25 16.51
C ARG A 246 0.95 19.51 17.38
N ILE A 247 2.10 18.94 17.04
CA ILE A 247 3.36 19.17 17.78
C ILE A 247 3.70 20.66 17.74
N ARG A 248 3.65 21.30 16.57
CA ARG A 248 3.90 22.75 16.43
C ARG A 248 2.91 23.58 17.23
N ALA A 249 1.62 23.25 17.19
CA ALA A 249 0.58 24.00 17.90
C ALA A 249 0.79 23.95 19.42
N VAL A 250 1.12 22.79 19.97
CA VAL A 250 1.35 22.67 21.41
C VAL A 250 2.69 23.27 21.83
N TYR A 251 3.75 23.13 21.02
CA TYR A 251 5.00 23.86 21.24
C TYR A 251 4.75 25.36 21.30
N ARG A 252 4.04 25.90 20.30
CA ARG A 252 3.68 27.32 20.23
C ARG A 252 2.91 27.77 21.46
N GLN A 253 1.86 27.05 21.83
CA GLN A 253 1.03 27.44 22.98
C GLN A 253 1.87 27.47 24.26
N THR A 254 2.63 26.42 24.51
CA THR A 254 3.50 26.33 25.70
C THR A 254 4.58 27.42 25.68
N ALA A 255 5.15 27.72 24.52
CA ALA A 255 6.13 28.80 24.35
C ALA A 255 5.53 30.20 24.61
N ILE A 256 4.30 30.45 24.17
CA ILE A 256 3.57 31.69 24.47
C ILE A 256 3.27 31.78 25.97
N ASP A 257 2.81 30.70 26.58
CA ASP A 257 2.48 30.66 28.01
C ASP A 257 3.71 30.91 28.90
N VAL A 258 4.89 30.49 28.45
CA VAL A 258 6.16 30.65 29.20
C VAL A 258 6.89 31.96 28.89
N TRP A 259 6.93 32.41 27.62
CA TRP A 259 7.75 33.54 27.19
C TRP A 259 6.98 34.78 26.70
N GLY A 260 5.65 34.72 26.65
CA GLY A 260 4.81 35.84 26.21
C GLY A 260 5.22 36.36 24.83
N ASP A 261 5.24 37.68 24.64
CA ASP A 261 5.53 38.33 23.36
C ASP A 261 6.93 38.01 22.79
N GLN A 262 7.87 37.61 23.65
CA GLN A 262 9.23 37.27 23.23
C GLN A 262 9.37 35.84 22.70
N TRP A 263 8.31 35.04 22.73
CA TRP A 263 8.38 33.62 22.39
C TRP A 263 9.04 33.36 21.03
N LYS A 264 8.77 34.20 20.01
CA LYS A 264 9.34 34.02 18.66
C LYS A 264 10.86 34.13 18.62
N GLU A 265 11.46 34.96 19.46
CA GLU A 265 12.90 35.18 19.50
C GLU A 265 13.61 34.14 20.38
N VAL A 266 12.90 33.58 21.37
CA VAL A 266 13.44 32.66 22.39
C VAL A 266 13.15 31.19 22.06
N CYS A 267 12.13 30.90 21.24
CA CYS A 267 11.62 29.55 21.04
C CYS A 267 12.60 28.62 20.35
N LEU A 268 13.52 29.15 19.53
CA LEU A 268 14.56 28.39 18.86
C LEU A 268 15.82 28.32 19.74
N ALA A 269 16.37 27.13 19.91
CA ALA A 269 17.42 26.88 20.89
C ALA A 269 18.81 27.37 20.47
N SER A 270 19.13 27.41 19.17
CA SER A 270 20.46 27.79 18.68
C SER A 270 20.41 28.88 17.60
N GLU A 271 21.45 29.73 17.57
CA GLU A 271 21.60 30.79 16.54
C GLU A 271 21.72 30.21 15.12
N ASP A 272 22.24 29.00 14.97
CA ASP A 272 22.26 28.29 13.69
C ASP A 272 20.84 27.98 13.20
N LEU A 273 19.96 27.49 14.08
CA LEU A 273 18.57 27.20 13.73
C LEU A 273 17.80 28.48 13.38
N LYS A 274 18.05 29.58 14.12
CA LYS A 274 17.45 30.90 13.81
C LYS A 274 17.85 31.38 12.42
N ARG A 275 19.13 31.28 12.05
CA ARG A 275 19.64 31.64 10.73
C ARG A 275 19.03 30.78 9.62
N LYS A 276 18.90 29.47 9.83
CA LYS A 276 18.23 28.56 8.89
C LYS A 276 16.76 28.92 8.67
N VAL A 277 16.02 29.21 9.74
CA VAL A 277 14.61 29.63 9.67
C VAL A 277 14.47 30.94 8.92
N LEU A 278 15.28 31.95 9.23
CA LEU A 278 15.24 33.24 8.53
C LEU A 278 15.59 33.11 7.05
N LEU A 279 16.57 32.28 6.70
CA LEU A 279 16.93 32.00 5.31
C LEU A 279 15.76 31.36 4.55
N ARG A 280 15.21 30.25 5.06
CA ARG A 280 14.06 29.56 4.44
C ARG A 280 12.85 30.47 4.32
N ALA A 281 12.56 31.25 5.36
CA ALA A 281 11.46 32.19 5.36
C ALA A 281 11.66 33.32 4.36
N GLY A 282 12.88 33.87 4.30
CA GLY A 282 13.26 34.94 3.41
C GLY A 282 13.20 34.56 1.94
N ASP A 283 13.69 33.36 1.62
CA ASP A 283 13.73 32.83 0.25
C ASP A 283 12.31 32.53 -0.28
N PHE A 284 11.39 32.09 0.59
CA PHE A 284 10.07 31.65 0.17
C PHE A 284 8.96 32.71 0.30
N ALA A 285 8.83 33.39 1.44
CA ALA A 285 7.63 34.21 1.73
C ALA A 285 7.87 35.59 2.33
N TYR A 286 9.03 35.83 2.98
CA TYR A 286 9.31 37.05 3.75
C TYR A 286 10.58 37.74 3.28
N ARG A 287 10.59 38.23 2.03
CA ARG A 287 11.78 38.83 1.39
C ARG A 287 12.46 39.86 2.31
N GLY A 288 13.75 39.66 2.56
CA GLY A 288 14.58 40.58 3.35
C GLY A 288 14.35 40.52 4.87
N VAL A 289 13.66 39.49 5.39
CA VAL A 289 13.46 39.33 6.84
C VAL A 289 14.78 39.13 7.57
N LYS A 290 14.98 39.87 8.68
CA LYS A 290 16.19 39.81 9.52
C LYS A 290 15.92 39.41 10.97
N LYS A 291 14.65 39.31 11.38
CA LYS A 291 14.22 39.06 12.76
C LYS A 291 13.07 38.06 12.81
N LEU A 292 13.06 37.18 13.80
CA LEU A 292 12.04 36.12 13.93
C LEU A 292 10.67 36.68 14.35
N SER A 293 10.66 37.77 15.12
CA SER A 293 9.47 38.52 15.53
C SER A 293 8.57 38.94 14.37
N VAL A 294 9.17 39.19 13.19
CA VAL A 294 8.45 39.58 11.97
C VAL A 294 7.72 38.39 11.34
N LEU A 295 8.19 37.17 11.55
CA LEU A 295 7.55 35.97 11.01
C LEU A 295 6.20 35.76 11.68
N ARG A 296 5.19 35.30 10.93
CA ARG A 296 3.92 34.83 11.52
C ARG A 296 4.19 33.80 12.60
N ASP A 297 5.04 32.83 12.26
CA ASP A 297 5.43 31.74 13.14
C ASP A 297 6.79 31.14 12.71
N PRO A 298 7.81 31.14 13.61
CA PRO A 298 9.12 30.54 13.32
C PRO A 298 9.14 28.99 13.22
N LEU A 299 8.24 28.28 13.90
CA LEU A 299 8.17 26.82 13.95
C LEU A 299 7.67 26.18 12.65
N GLU A 300 6.90 26.92 11.83
CA GLU A 300 6.43 26.46 10.51
C GLU A 300 7.59 26.14 9.54
N TRP A 301 8.77 26.73 9.79
CA TRP A 301 9.95 26.59 8.94
C TRP A 301 10.89 25.45 9.37
N LEU A 302 10.53 24.74 10.45
CA LEU A 302 11.27 23.59 10.95
C LEU A 302 10.79 22.31 10.28
N THR A 303 11.73 21.44 9.92
CA THR A 303 11.42 20.03 9.60
C THR A 303 10.96 19.29 10.85
N LEU A 304 10.31 18.13 10.68
CA LEU A 304 9.92 17.30 11.85
C LEU A 304 11.14 16.90 12.70
N SER A 305 12.26 16.54 12.08
CA SER A 305 13.51 16.23 12.80
C SER A 305 14.02 17.43 13.62
N GLU A 306 14.03 18.64 13.03
CA GLU A 306 14.42 19.85 13.76
C GLU A 306 13.44 20.19 14.89
N LEU A 307 12.14 19.96 14.69
CA LEU A 307 11.11 20.17 15.71
C LEU A 307 11.28 19.20 16.89
N LEU A 308 11.60 17.92 16.64
CA LEU A 308 11.87 16.93 17.68
C LEU A 308 13.18 17.21 18.42
N ASN A 309 14.23 17.65 17.72
CA ASN A 309 15.48 18.07 18.35
C ASN A 309 15.26 19.30 19.23
N LEU A 310 14.55 20.31 18.72
CA LEU A 310 14.19 21.50 19.48
C LEU A 310 13.41 21.14 20.74
N ARG A 311 12.45 20.21 20.61
CA ARG A 311 11.70 19.65 21.73
C ARG A 311 12.61 19.01 22.77
N GLN A 312 13.64 18.27 22.36
CA GLN A 312 14.59 17.66 23.27
C GLN A 312 15.46 18.69 23.98
N GLU A 313 15.98 19.68 23.25
CA GLU A 313 16.81 20.75 23.81
C GLU A 313 16.04 21.63 24.80
N LYS A 314 14.71 21.72 24.64
CA LYS A 314 13.83 22.55 25.47
C LYS A 314 12.92 21.76 26.41
N ALA A 315 13.21 20.46 26.61
CA ALA A 315 12.47 19.53 27.48
C ALA A 315 12.02 20.19 28.80
N GLY A 316 12.96 20.68 29.60
CA GLY A 316 12.70 21.29 30.91
C GLY A 316 12.05 22.68 30.92
N SER A 317 11.53 23.17 29.80
CA SER A 317 10.80 24.46 29.73
C SER A 317 9.50 24.34 28.95
N VAL A 318 9.57 23.91 27.70
CA VAL A 318 8.41 23.85 26.79
C VAL A 318 8.29 22.52 26.05
N GLY A 319 9.31 21.65 26.09
CA GLY A 319 9.41 20.48 25.21
C GLY A 319 8.80 19.17 25.73
N ASP A 320 8.51 19.02 27.02
CA ASP A 320 8.12 17.70 27.53
C ASP A 320 6.72 17.24 27.09
N PHE A 321 5.79 18.16 26.84
CA PHE A 321 4.42 17.90 26.35
C PHE A 321 3.62 16.82 27.10
N GLY A 322 4.02 16.49 28.33
CA GLY A 322 3.43 15.42 29.12
C GLY A 322 3.64 14.01 28.55
N ILE A 323 4.60 13.84 27.63
CA ILE A 323 4.92 12.55 26.98
C ILE A 323 6.30 12.08 27.43
N ASP A 324 6.40 10.80 27.78
CA ASP A 324 7.66 10.20 28.23
C ASP A 324 8.77 10.30 27.15
N PRO A 325 10.02 10.63 27.53
CA PRO A 325 11.13 10.72 26.59
C PRO A 325 11.40 9.44 25.77
N THR A 326 11.15 8.25 26.33
CA THR A 326 11.28 6.99 25.60
C THR A 326 10.22 6.87 24.53
N LEU A 327 8.98 7.31 24.81
CA LEU A 327 7.90 7.30 23.83
C LEU A 327 8.20 8.26 22.67
N TRP A 328 8.82 9.41 22.93
CA TRP A 328 9.31 10.29 21.87
C TRP A 328 10.41 9.67 21.00
N ARG A 329 11.29 8.84 21.58
CA ARG A 329 12.30 8.11 20.79
C ARG A 329 11.63 7.08 19.88
N THR A 330 10.66 6.32 20.39
CA THR A 330 9.88 5.38 19.58
C THR A 330 9.13 6.10 18.47
N PHE A 331 8.49 7.24 18.76
CA PHE A 331 7.85 8.09 17.74
C PHE A 331 8.84 8.49 16.65
N ALA A 332 10.04 8.94 17.01
CA ALA A 332 11.05 9.35 16.04
C ALA A 332 11.50 8.17 15.17
N LEU A 333 11.71 7.00 15.76
CA LEU A 333 12.12 5.78 15.05
C LEU A 333 11.07 5.28 14.07
N GLU A 334 9.78 5.43 14.39
CA GLU A 334 8.69 4.92 13.57
C GLU A 334 8.17 5.95 12.54
N VAL A 335 8.06 7.23 12.92
CA VAL A 335 7.41 8.26 12.09
C VAL A 335 8.39 9.00 11.16
N LEU A 336 9.64 9.24 11.59
CA LEU A 336 10.59 9.95 10.73
C LEU A 336 10.91 9.20 9.42
N PRO A 337 11.10 7.86 9.41
CA PRO A 337 11.32 7.13 8.16
C PRO A 337 10.17 7.31 7.17
N ILE A 338 8.93 7.23 7.65
CA ILE A 338 7.71 7.40 6.83
C ILE A 338 7.66 8.83 6.28
N ARG A 339 7.87 9.84 7.12
CA ARG A 339 7.92 11.25 6.70
C ARG A 339 9.01 11.46 5.65
N ASN A 340 10.18 10.83 5.82
CA ASN A 340 11.29 10.96 4.88
C ASN A 340 10.97 10.30 3.54
N GLN A 341 10.35 9.12 3.52
CA GLN A 341 9.86 8.48 2.30
C GLN A 341 8.95 9.42 1.51
N VAL A 342 7.94 10.00 2.17
CA VAL A 342 7.02 10.97 1.54
C VAL A 342 7.77 12.20 1.02
N SER A 343 8.72 12.74 1.79
CA SER A 343 9.52 13.91 1.36
C SER A 343 10.43 13.64 0.16
N HIS A 344 10.77 12.36 -0.07
CA HIS A 344 11.57 11.90 -1.20
C HIS A 344 10.71 11.32 -2.34
N MET A 345 9.38 11.48 -2.29
CA MET A 345 8.44 10.91 -3.27
C MET A 345 8.57 9.39 -3.43
N ARG A 346 8.98 8.69 -2.37
CA ARG A 346 9.02 7.22 -2.34
C ARG A 346 7.64 6.67 -2.02
N LEU A 347 7.32 5.49 -2.54
CA LEU A 347 6.06 4.82 -2.23
C LEU A 347 5.96 4.51 -0.74
N THR A 348 4.77 4.73 -0.19
CA THR A 348 4.44 4.36 1.20
C THR A 348 4.00 2.91 1.26
N ARG A 349 4.18 2.28 2.42
CA ARG A 349 3.76 0.90 2.67
C ARG A 349 2.42 0.87 3.41
N PRO A 350 1.62 -0.18 3.25
CA PRO A 350 0.41 -0.40 4.06
C PRO A 350 0.64 -0.29 5.58
N ARG A 351 1.79 -0.78 6.08
CA ARG A 351 2.14 -0.69 7.51
C ARG A 351 2.41 0.74 7.98
N ASP A 352 2.83 1.63 7.09
CA ASP A 352 3.09 3.04 7.42
C ASP A 352 1.78 3.72 7.82
N LEU A 353 0.70 3.44 7.11
CA LEU A 353 -0.63 3.95 7.43
C LEU A 353 -1.08 3.51 8.83
N LEU A 354 -0.93 2.23 9.16
CA LEU A 354 -1.30 1.70 10.49
C LEU A 354 -0.49 2.37 11.60
N THR A 355 0.82 2.53 11.38
CA THR A 355 1.76 3.17 12.30
C THR A 355 1.34 4.63 12.55
N LEU A 356 1.06 5.38 11.48
CA LEU A 356 0.61 6.77 11.59
C LEU A 356 -0.77 6.91 12.24
N LYS A 357 -1.72 6.01 11.96
CA LYS A 357 -3.03 6.00 12.64
C LYS A 357 -2.87 5.82 14.15
N ALA A 358 -2.00 4.89 14.58
CA ALA A 358 -1.71 4.67 15.99
C ALA A 358 -1.12 5.92 16.65
N TRP A 359 -0.10 6.52 16.02
CA TRP A 359 0.54 7.74 16.55
C TRP A 359 -0.38 8.96 16.53
N ALA A 360 -1.14 9.19 15.47
CA ALA A 360 -2.09 10.30 15.40
C ALA A 360 -3.13 10.22 16.54
N ASN A 361 -3.65 9.01 16.81
CA ASN A 361 -4.56 8.78 17.92
C ASN A 361 -3.90 8.97 19.29
N LEU A 362 -2.67 8.48 19.48
CA LEU A 362 -1.92 8.66 20.72
C LEU A 362 -1.63 10.13 20.98
N MET A 363 -1.10 10.84 19.98
CA MET A 363 -0.80 12.27 20.04
C MET A 363 -2.07 13.09 20.28
N ARG A 364 -3.23 12.69 19.72
CA ARG A 364 -4.51 13.33 20.00
C ARG A 364 -4.91 13.22 21.48
N LYS A 365 -4.60 12.10 22.14
CA LYS A 365 -4.98 11.82 23.53
C LYS A 365 -4.00 12.40 24.55
N GLN A 366 -2.70 12.28 24.28
CA GLN A 366 -1.65 12.56 25.26
C GLN A 366 -1.04 13.96 25.13
N LEU A 367 -0.96 14.50 23.90
CA LEU A 367 -0.22 15.72 23.66
C LEU A 367 -1.03 16.93 24.17
N LYS A 368 -0.56 17.48 25.29
CA LYS A 368 -1.18 18.60 26.03
C LYS A 368 -0.13 19.69 26.25
N ALA A 369 -0.57 20.94 26.30
CA ALA A 369 0.28 22.03 26.76
C ALA A 369 0.63 21.79 28.23
N THR A 370 1.92 21.86 28.56
CA THR A 370 2.36 21.76 29.95
C THR A 370 2.11 23.10 30.63
N PRO A 371 1.41 23.17 31.78
CA PRO A 371 1.19 24.44 32.47
C PRO A 371 2.54 25.07 32.85
N ALA A 372 2.66 26.38 32.61
CA ALA A 372 3.90 27.11 32.83
C ALA A 372 4.42 26.95 34.27
N VAL A 373 5.59 26.34 34.43
CA VAL A 373 6.35 26.44 35.68
C VAL A 373 7.00 27.81 35.67
N LYS A 374 6.45 28.76 36.44
CA LYS A 374 7.08 30.08 36.61
C LYS A 374 8.52 29.85 37.08
N PRO A 375 9.54 30.39 36.39
CA PRO A 375 10.91 30.31 36.90
C PRO A 375 10.94 30.96 38.29
N LYS A 376 11.59 30.29 39.24
CA LYS A 376 11.84 30.87 40.57
C LYS A 376 12.68 32.13 40.36
N SER A 377 12.14 33.26 40.83
CA SER A 377 12.78 34.58 40.88
C SER A 377 14.11 34.54 41.63
#